data_AF-A0AAV1Z5X9-F1
#
_entry.id   AF-A0AAV1Z5X9-F1
#
_cell.length_a   1.000
_cell.length_b   1.000
_cell.length_c   1.000
_cell.angle_alpha   90.00
_cell.angle_beta   90.00
_cell.angle_gamma   90.00
#
_symmetry.space_group_name_H-M   'P 1'
#
loop_
_entity.id
_entity.type
_entity.pdbx_description
1 polymer ?
#
loop_
_entity_poly.entity_id
_entity_poly.type
_entity_poly.pdbx_seq_one_letter_code
_entity_poly.pdbx_strand_id
1 'polypeptide(L)'
;MEKAADLSDFDRGQIVMSRRLGTSISETIRLVGCLRSTVVSTYAKWMNDGVTSSRRHGVGRPHAMKEKGHRRLSRMPPNSKDINPIEPIRDVMGRQLRVQRPPIRNISDLRDRCLNISYNMSPAIYQGLLASMPRRVEAVLRA
;
A
#
# COMPACT_ATOMS: atom_id res chain seq x y z
N MET A 1 -13.18 -26.28 12.72
CA MET A 1 -13.50 -24.87 12.45
C MET A 1 -12.19 -24.17 12.14
N GLU A 2 -11.91 -23.98 10.86
CA GLU A 2 -10.65 -23.42 10.37
C GLU A 2 -10.57 -21.93 10.72
N LYS A 3 -9.53 -21.53 11.43
CA LYS A 3 -9.31 -20.16 11.89
C LYS A 3 -9.02 -19.31 10.64
N ALA A 4 -9.97 -18.46 10.23
CA ALA A 4 -9.74 -17.52 9.14
C ALA A 4 -8.51 -16.67 9.51
N ALA A 5 -7.46 -16.70 8.67
CA ALA A 5 -6.31 -15.83 8.84
C ALA A 5 -6.83 -14.38 8.90
N ASP A 6 -6.54 -13.67 10.00
CA ASP A 6 -6.93 -12.28 10.15
C ASP A 6 -6.34 -11.47 8.99
N LEU A 7 -7.18 -10.74 8.25
CA LEU A 7 -6.71 -9.88 7.16
C LEU A 7 -5.67 -8.90 7.68
N SER A 8 -4.57 -8.77 6.94
CA SER A 8 -3.56 -7.77 7.22
C SER A 8 -4.13 -6.35 7.10
N ASP A 9 -3.51 -5.38 7.77
CA ASP A 9 -3.88 -3.97 7.63
C ASP A 9 -3.80 -3.50 6.15
N PHE A 10 -2.90 -4.11 5.36
CA PHE A 10 -2.76 -3.85 3.93
C PHE A 10 -3.97 -4.37 3.15
N ASP A 11 -4.41 -5.61 3.39
CA ASP A 11 -5.58 -6.20 2.72
C ASP A 11 -6.86 -5.42 3.05
N ARG A 12 -7.02 -5.00 4.31
CA ARG A 12 -8.14 -4.14 4.73
C ARG A 12 -8.09 -2.78 4.03
N GLY A 13 -6.89 -2.22 3.87
CA GLY A 13 -6.64 -1.03 3.08
C GLY A 13 -7.07 -1.22 1.62
N GLN A 14 -6.68 -2.32 0.98
CA GLN A 14 -7.09 -2.63 -0.39
C GLN A 14 -8.60 -2.75 -0.55
N ILE A 15 -9.28 -3.41 0.39
CA ILE A 15 -10.75 -3.53 0.39
C ILE A 15 -11.40 -2.15 0.43
N VAL A 16 -11.01 -1.30 1.38
CA VAL A 16 -11.61 0.04 1.53
C VAL A 16 -11.35 0.91 0.31
N MET A 17 -10.12 0.92 -0.19
CA MET A 17 -9.73 1.75 -1.33
C MET A 17 -10.44 1.32 -2.62
N SER A 18 -10.49 0.02 -2.91
CA SER A 18 -11.17 -0.50 -4.11
C SER A 18 -12.66 -0.11 -4.10
N ARG A 19 -13.34 -0.33 -2.97
CA ARG A 19 -14.76 0.00 -2.82
C ARG A 19 -15.04 1.51 -2.91
N ARG A 20 -14.13 2.37 -2.41
CA ARG A 20 -14.22 3.83 -2.55
C ARG A 20 -14.12 4.32 -4.00
N LEU A 21 -13.38 3.58 -4.83
CA LEU A 21 -13.20 3.87 -6.26
C LEU A 21 -14.33 3.30 -7.13
N GLY A 22 -15.38 2.72 -6.52
CA GLY A 22 -16.53 2.20 -7.24
C GLY A 22 -16.35 0.79 -7.82
N THR A 23 -15.25 0.09 -7.53
CA THR A 23 -15.02 -1.27 -8.05
C THR A 23 -16.04 -2.25 -7.48
N SER A 24 -16.43 -3.26 -8.27
CA SER A 24 -17.41 -4.25 -7.84
C SER A 24 -16.90 -5.13 -6.69
N ILE A 25 -17.82 -5.74 -5.94
CA ILE A 25 -17.46 -6.64 -4.83
C ILE A 25 -16.67 -7.85 -5.35
N SER A 26 -17.07 -8.41 -6.50
CA SER A 26 -16.40 -9.56 -7.11
C SER A 26 -14.96 -9.26 -7.54
N GLU A 27 -14.71 -8.04 -8.00
CA GLU A 27 -13.38 -7.58 -8.39
C GLU A 27 -12.49 -7.36 -7.16
N THR A 28 -13.05 -6.84 -6.06
CA THR A 28 -12.32 -6.71 -4.78
C THR A 28 -11.97 -8.08 -4.19
N ILE A 29 -12.87 -9.05 -4.31
CA ILE A 29 -12.63 -10.45 -3.91
C ILE A 29 -11.46 -11.04 -4.69
N ARG A 30 -11.43 -10.84 -6.00
CA ARG A 30 -10.33 -11.32 -6.86
C ARG A 30 -9.00 -10.67 -6.52
N LEU A 31 -9.02 -9.37 -6.21
CA LEU A 31 -7.83 -8.61 -5.86
C LEU A 31 -7.21 -9.09 -4.55
N VAL A 32 -8.03 -9.21 -3.50
CA VAL A 32 -7.55 -9.48 -2.13
C VAL A 32 -7.53 -10.99 -1.82
N GLY A 33 -8.22 -11.80 -2.60
CA GLY A 33 -8.34 -13.24 -2.38
C GLY A 33 -9.18 -13.61 -1.15
N CYS A 34 -10.13 -12.76 -0.75
CA CYS A 34 -10.91 -12.94 0.47
C CYS A 34 -12.41 -13.14 0.20
N LEU A 35 -13.15 -13.66 1.20
CA LEU A 35 -14.58 -13.94 1.08
C LEU A 35 -15.42 -12.67 0.84
N ARG A 36 -16.58 -12.83 0.19
CA ARG A 36 -17.55 -11.74 -0.02
C ARG A 36 -17.98 -11.07 1.29
N SER A 37 -18.25 -11.88 2.32
CA SER A 37 -18.64 -11.41 3.66
C SER A 37 -17.54 -10.56 4.30
N THR A 38 -16.28 -10.90 4.05
CA THR A 38 -15.12 -10.14 4.49
C THR A 38 -15.07 -8.76 3.85
N VAL A 39 -15.18 -8.68 2.52
CA VAL A 39 -15.19 -7.40 1.79
C VAL A 39 -16.31 -6.48 2.31
N VAL A 40 -17.53 -7.02 2.46
CA VAL A 40 -18.69 -6.26 2.91
C VAL A 40 -18.54 -5.80 4.35
N SER A 41 -18.14 -6.69 5.26
CA SER A 41 -18.01 -6.36 6.68
C SER A 41 -16.85 -5.40 6.97
N THR A 42 -15.72 -5.52 6.27
CA THR A 42 -14.60 -4.58 6.39
C THR A 42 -14.98 -3.20 5.86
N TYR A 43 -15.64 -3.11 4.69
CA TYR A 43 -16.09 -1.82 4.15
C TYR A 43 -17.16 -1.16 5.04
N ALA A 44 -18.13 -1.94 5.54
CA ALA A 44 -19.16 -1.44 6.44
C ALA A 44 -18.56 -0.94 7.77
N LYS A 45 -17.62 -1.68 8.36
CA LYS A 45 -16.89 -1.22 9.55
C LYS A 45 -16.15 0.09 9.30
N TRP A 46 -15.46 0.22 8.16
CA TRP A 46 -14.79 1.47 7.81
C TRP A 46 -15.75 2.63 7.59
N MET A 47 -16.91 2.40 6.97
CA MET A 47 -17.95 3.43 6.79
C MET A 47 -18.48 3.96 8.13
N ASN A 48 -18.56 3.10 9.15
CA ASN A 48 -19.04 3.47 10.48
C ASN A 48 -17.93 4.09 11.35
N ASP A 49 -16.75 3.48 11.38
CA ASP A 49 -15.69 3.81 12.34
C ASP A 49 -14.61 4.75 11.75
N GLY A 50 -14.58 4.92 10.44
CA GLY A 50 -13.57 5.72 9.72
C GLY A 50 -12.16 5.12 9.68
N VAL A 51 -11.93 3.99 10.35
CA VAL A 51 -10.61 3.35 10.49
C VAL A 51 -10.56 1.97 9.83
N THR A 52 -9.43 1.66 9.18
CA THR A 52 -9.16 0.36 8.54
C THR A 52 -8.51 -0.65 9.51
N SER A 53 -7.77 -0.16 10.51
CA SER A 53 -7.08 -1.01 11.49
C SER A 53 -8.03 -1.43 12.62
N SER A 54 -7.85 -2.64 13.14
CA SER A 54 -8.57 -3.12 14.33
C SER A 54 -8.06 -2.52 15.65
N ARG A 55 -6.99 -1.73 15.64
CA ARG A 55 -6.42 -1.12 16.85
C ARG A 55 -7.32 0.00 17.35
N ARG A 56 -8.13 -0.30 18.37
CA ARG A 56 -8.83 0.72 19.16
C ARG A 56 -7.79 1.64 19.79
N HIS A 57 -7.61 2.83 19.24
CA HIS A 57 -6.99 3.93 19.97
C HIS A 57 -8.07 4.51 20.88
N GLY A 58 -8.12 4.11 22.16
CA GLY A 58 -8.88 4.92 23.14
C GLY A 58 -9.81 4.22 24.13
N VAL A 59 -9.50 3.01 24.63
CA VAL A 59 -10.09 2.57 25.90
C VAL A 59 -8.97 2.04 26.79
N GLY A 60 -8.38 2.94 27.59
CA GLY A 60 -7.30 2.65 28.54
C GLY A 60 -6.29 3.79 28.69
N ARG A 61 -5.59 3.84 29.83
CA ARG A 61 -4.45 4.74 30.07
C ARG A 61 -3.47 4.59 28.89
N PRO A 62 -3.10 5.67 28.17
CA PRO A 62 -2.10 5.59 27.13
C PRO A 62 -0.87 4.91 27.74
N HIS A 63 -0.49 3.75 27.20
CA HIS A 63 0.78 3.18 27.58
C HIS A 63 1.83 4.22 27.23
N ALA A 64 2.53 4.72 28.25
CA ALA A 64 3.75 5.48 28.05
C ALA A 64 4.56 4.72 27.01
N MET A 65 4.90 5.41 25.92
CA MET A 65 5.55 4.86 24.74
C MET A 65 6.86 4.20 25.21
N LYS A 66 6.82 2.89 25.49
CA LYS A 66 8.04 2.14 25.80
C LYS A 66 8.91 2.17 24.56
N GLU A 67 10.22 2.10 24.73
CA GLU A 67 11.27 2.06 23.70
C GLU A 67 10.94 1.24 22.42
N LYS A 68 10.09 0.19 22.55
CA LYS A 68 9.54 -0.60 21.44
C LYS A 68 8.55 0.12 20.50
N GLY A 69 8.07 1.31 20.86
CA GLY A 69 7.12 2.13 20.10
C GLY A 69 7.77 3.16 19.18
N HIS A 70 9.10 3.28 19.20
CA HIS A 70 9.80 4.05 18.18
C HIS A 70 9.58 3.33 16.84
N ARG A 71 8.83 3.95 15.92
CA ARG A 71 9.09 3.67 14.50
C ARG A 71 10.54 4.08 14.29
N ARG A 72 11.44 3.10 14.29
CA ARG A 72 12.85 3.31 13.92
C ARG A 72 12.83 3.66 12.44
N LEU A 73 12.63 4.94 12.14
CA LEU A 73 12.89 5.47 10.82
C LEU A 73 14.40 5.34 10.63
N SER A 74 14.81 4.36 9.85
CA SER A 74 16.21 4.21 9.46
C SER A 74 16.64 5.51 8.79
N ARG A 75 17.70 6.13 9.33
CA ARG A 75 18.25 7.36 8.75
C ARG A 75 18.83 7.00 7.38
N MET A 76 18.24 7.55 6.33
CA MET A 76 18.70 7.35 4.97
C MET A 76 19.79 8.38 4.66
N PRO A 77 20.93 7.99 4.06
CA PRO A 77 21.93 8.95 3.62
C PRO A 77 21.33 9.96 2.63
N PRO A 78 21.73 11.24 2.66
CA PRO A 78 21.32 12.20 1.64
C PRO A 78 21.73 11.70 0.25
N ASN A 79 20.93 12.03 -0.78
CA ASN A 79 21.16 11.63 -2.19
C ASN A 79 21.17 10.12 -2.47
N SER A 80 20.72 9.25 -1.56
CA SER A 80 20.68 7.80 -1.77
C SER A 80 19.42 7.31 -2.50
N LYS A 81 19.27 7.71 -3.77
CA LYS A 81 18.19 7.21 -4.65
C LYS A 81 18.20 5.67 -4.75
N ASP A 82 19.40 5.10 -4.68
CA ASP A 82 19.63 3.64 -4.71
C ASP A 82 19.23 2.92 -3.43
N ILE A 83 18.94 3.64 -2.34
CA ILE A 83 18.38 3.03 -1.12
C ILE A 83 16.90 3.33 -1.01
N ASN A 84 16.43 4.47 -1.56
CA ASN A 84 15.02 4.82 -1.49
C ASN A 84 14.16 3.78 -2.25
N PRO A 85 13.26 3.03 -1.58
CA PRO A 85 12.36 2.10 -2.27
C PRO A 85 11.28 2.82 -3.09
N ILE A 86 11.01 4.09 -2.84
CA ILE A 86 9.96 4.83 -3.56
C ILE A 86 10.40 5.22 -4.97
N GLU A 87 11.68 5.50 -5.21
CA GLU A 87 12.15 5.96 -6.52
C GLU A 87 11.97 4.90 -7.63
N PRO A 88 12.32 3.61 -7.44
CA PRO A 88 12.03 2.59 -8.44
C PRO A 88 10.54 2.45 -8.78
N ILE A 89 9.66 2.55 -7.77
CA ILE A 89 8.21 2.50 -7.98
C ILE A 89 7.77 3.72 -8.80
N ARG A 90 8.23 4.91 -8.43
CA ARG A 90 7.94 6.17 -9.13
C ARG A 90 8.40 6.13 -10.59
N ASP A 91 9.57 5.55 -10.86
CA ASP A 91 10.09 5.38 -12.21
C ASP A 91 9.21 4.46 -13.06
N VAL A 92 8.79 3.33 -12.50
CA VAL A 92 7.86 2.41 -13.18
C VAL A 92 6.53 3.12 -13.49
N MET A 93 5.94 3.80 -12.50
CA MET A 93 4.72 4.57 -12.68
C MET A 93 4.89 5.64 -13.78
N GLY A 94 5.99 6.39 -13.76
CA GLY A 94 6.29 7.43 -14.74
C GLY A 94 6.46 6.89 -16.16
N ARG A 95 7.10 5.72 -16.32
CA ARG A 95 7.23 5.05 -17.63
C ARG A 95 5.87 4.65 -18.18
N GLN A 96 5.01 4.08 -17.34
CA GLN A 96 3.67 3.66 -17.75
C GLN A 96 2.78 4.86 -18.11
N LEU A 97 2.88 5.98 -17.39
CA LEU A 97 2.16 7.21 -17.74
C LEU A 97 2.56 7.76 -19.11
N ARG A 98 3.87 7.71 -19.45
CA ARG A 98 4.39 8.24 -20.73
C ARG A 98 3.89 7.47 -21.96
N VAL A 99 3.66 6.17 -21.82
CA VAL A 99 3.20 5.33 -22.95
C VAL A 99 1.69 5.35 -23.14
N GLN A 100 0.92 5.79 -22.13
CA GLN A 100 -0.53 5.86 -22.22
C GLN A 100 -1.01 7.00 -23.12
N ARG A 101 -1.97 6.69 -23.99
CA ARG A 101 -2.68 7.66 -24.83
C ARG A 101 -4.15 7.75 -24.45
N PRO A 102 -4.82 8.91 -24.66
CA PRO A 102 -4.28 10.18 -25.16
C PRO A 102 -3.34 10.88 -24.15
N PRO A 103 -2.55 11.89 -24.53
CA PRO A 103 -1.74 12.66 -23.57
C PRO A 103 -2.58 13.18 -22.41
N ILE A 104 -1.96 13.34 -21.24
CA ILE A 104 -2.61 13.86 -20.03
C ILE A 104 -3.09 15.28 -20.30
N ARG A 105 -4.39 15.54 -20.04
CA ARG A 105 -5.02 16.82 -20.40
C ARG A 105 -5.20 17.79 -19.25
N ASN A 106 -5.30 17.28 -18.02
CA ASN A 106 -5.49 18.09 -16.82
C ASN A 106 -5.03 17.32 -15.56
N ILE A 107 -5.04 18.00 -14.41
CA ILE A 107 -4.58 17.45 -13.12
C ILE A 107 -5.46 16.27 -12.65
N SER A 108 -6.76 16.30 -12.91
CA SER A 108 -7.66 15.19 -12.55
C SER A 108 -7.29 13.93 -13.34
N ASP A 109 -7.10 14.06 -14.65
CA ASP A 109 -6.69 12.99 -15.55
C ASP A 109 -5.32 12.41 -15.14
N LEU A 110 -4.36 13.28 -14.75
CA LEU A 110 -3.09 12.83 -14.18
C LEU A 110 -3.30 11.99 -12.92
N ARG A 111 -4.10 12.49 -11.98
CA ARG A 111 -4.38 11.82 -10.70
C ARG A 111 -5.03 10.47 -10.93
N ASP A 112 -6.07 10.41 -11.76
CA ASP A 112 -6.83 9.20 -12.01
C ASP A 112 -5.95 8.12 -12.68
N ARG A 113 -5.10 8.51 -13.63
CA ARG A 113 -4.14 7.58 -14.26
C ARG A 113 -3.04 7.12 -13.32
N CYS A 114 -2.49 8.02 -12.50
CA CYS A 114 -1.51 7.65 -11.47
C CYS A 114 -2.11 6.63 -10.49
N LEU A 115 -3.34 6.85 -10.05
CA LEU A 115 -4.05 5.91 -9.18
C LEU A 115 -4.25 4.58 -9.90
N ASN A 116 -4.81 4.60 -11.11
CA ASN A 116 -5.07 3.39 -11.90
C ASN A 116 -3.81 2.55 -12.12
N ILE A 117 -2.69 3.19 -12.45
CA ILE A 117 -1.39 2.54 -12.60
C ILE A 117 -0.92 1.95 -11.26
N SER A 118 -1.03 2.70 -10.17
CA SER A 118 -0.63 2.20 -8.85
C SER A 118 -1.44 0.98 -8.42
N TYR A 119 -2.73 0.91 -8.75
CA TYR A 119 -3.59 -0.23 -8.38
C TYR A 119 -3.35 -1.46 -9.24
N ASN A 120 -3.09 -1.27 -10.54
CA ASN A 120 -2.83 -2.37 -11.46
C ASN A 120 -1.35 -2.78 -11.51
N MET A 121 -0.52 -2.21 -10.63
CA MET A 121 0.88 -2.57 -10.55
C MET A 121 1.03 -3.98 -9.97
N SER A 122 1.77 -4.84 -10.67
CA SER A 122 1.97 -6.23 -10.24
C SER A 122 2.64 -6.28 -8.86
N PRO A 123 2.15 -7.12 -7.92
CA PRO A 123 2.79 -7.37 -6.63
C PRO A 123 4.27 -7.76 -6.75
N ALA A 124 4.66 -8.40 -7.86
CA ALA A 124 6.04 -8.81 -8.14
C ALA A 124 7.02 -7.62 -8.20
N ILE A 125 6.56 -6.42 -8.59
CA ILE A 125 7.39 -5.22 -8.63
C ILE A 125 7.81 -4.82 -7.21
N TYR A 126 6.85 -4.81 -6.28
CA TYR A 126 7.10 -4.49 -4.87
C TYR A 126 7.96 -5.56 -4.19
N GLN A 127 7.66 -6.83 -4.45
CA GLN A 127 8.41 -7.95 -3.89
C GLN A 127 9.86 -7.99 -4.40
N GLY A 128 10.08 -7.82 -5.70
CA GLY A 128 11.40 -7.76 -6.30
C GLY A 128 12.23 -6.59 -5.76
N LEU A 129 11.61 -5.43 -5.57
CA LEU A 129 12.24 -4.28 -4.93
C LEU A 129 12.69 -4.60 -3.50
N LEU A 130 11.80 -5.14 -2.67
CA LEU A 130 12.14 -5.50 -1.28
C LEU A 130 13.25 -6.55 -1.23
N ALA A 131 13.20 -7.56 -2.10
CA ALA A 131 14.23 -8.60 -2.20
C ALA A 131 15.59 -8.05 -2.69
N SER A 132 15.60 -6.92 -3.41
CA SER A 132 16.83 -6.27 -3.86
C SER A 132 17.49 -5.39 -2.80
N MET A 133 16.76 -5.00 -1.73
CA MET A 133 17.24 -4.03 -0.74
C MET A 133 18.57 -4.40 -0.07
N PRO A 134 18.81 -5.66 0.36
CA PRO A 134 20.09 -6.03 0.97
C PRO A 134 21.29 -5.76 0.05
N ARG A 135 21.17 -6.10 -1.23
CA ARG A 135 22.22 -5.87 -2.24
C ARG A 135 22.45 -4.39 -2.51
N ARG A 136 21.39 -3.58 -2.54
CA ARG A 136 21.47 -2.12 -2.74
C ARG A 136 22.18 -1.44 -1.56
N VAL A 137 21.87 -1.87 -0.34
CA VAL A 137 22.55 -1.39 0.87
C VAL A 137 24.01 -1.80 0.88
N GLU A 138 24.32 -3.05 0.54
CA GLU A 138 25.69 -3.55 0.44
C GLU A 138 26.51 -2.77 -0.60
N ALA A 139 25.92 -2.44 -1.75
CA ALA A 139 26.58 -1.63 -2.77
C ALA A 139 26.97 -0.24 -2.25
N VAL A 140 26.13 0.40 -1.44
CA VAL A 140 26.45 1.70 -0.83
C VAL A 140 27.50 1.58 0.26
N LEU A 141 27.51 0.48 1.02
CA LEU A 141 28.53 0.24 2.04
C LEU A 141 29.92 -0.06 1.45
N ARG A 142 29.97 -0.51 0.18
CA ARG A 142 31.21 -0.79 -0.55
C ARG A 142 31.74 0.40 -1.37
N ALA A 143 30.93 1.45 -1.54
CA ALA A 143 31.27 2.66 -2.29
C ALA A 143 32.06 3.64 -1.41
#